data_AF-A0A4S0JA52-F1
#
_entry.id   AF-A0A4S0JA52-F1
#
_cell.length_a   1.000
_cell.length_b   1.000
_cell.length_c   1.000
_cell.angle_alpha   90.00
_cell.angle_beta   90.00
_cell.angle_gamma   90.00
#
_symmetry.space_group_name_H-M   'P 1'
#
loop_
_entity.id
_entity.type
_entity.pdbx_description
1 polymer ?
#
loop_
_entity_poly.entity_id
_entity_poly.type
_entity_poly.pdbx_seq_one_letter_code
_entity_poly.pdbx_strand_id
1 'polypeptide(L)'
;MPDFDPALVDTLANVDFSKPLPYLWPQFDALAAVTLLVIRAANSKLFSGATLAEMQRRHSGMETIVVEGQGHAPFLETDELPARIAAFLDRVENQVEYK
;
A
#
# COMPACT_ATOMS: atom_id res chain seq x y z
N MET A 1 16.56 -19.38 -12.26
CA MET A 1 16.48 -17.93 -12.45
C MET A 1 15.58 -17.40 -11.36
N PRO A 2 15.97 -16.37 -10.59
CA PRO A 2 15.10 -15.81 -9.56
C PRO A 2 13.83 -15.22 -10.19
N ASP A 3 12.70 -15.32 -9.49
CA ASP A 3 11.40 -14.76 -9.91
C ASP A 3 11.23 -13.30 -9.43
N PHE A 4 12.36 -12.58 -9.35
CA PHE A 4 12.45 -11.19 -8.90
C PHE A 4 13.67 -10.52 -9.54
N ASP A 5 13.66 -9.19 -9.57
CA ASP A 5 14.79 -8.39 -10.08
C ASP A 5 16.02 -8.52 -9.15
N PRO A 6 17.17 -9.03 -9.63
CA PRO A 6 18.39 -9.13 -8.84
C PRO A 6 18.85 -7.81 -8.20
N ALA A 7 18.56 -6.66 -8.81
CA ALA A 7 18.91 -5.35 -8.24
C ALA A 7 18.20 -5.06 -6.91
N LEU A 8 17.09 -5.73 -6.61
CA LEU A 8 16.43 -5.62 -5.31
C LEU A 8 17.32 -6.16 -4.18
N VAL A 9 18.21 -7.12 -4.46
CA VAL A 9 19.13 -7.66 -3.46
C VAL A 9 20.13 -6.61 -3.00
N ASP A 10 20.58 -5.75 -3.92
CA ASP A 10 21.57 -4.70 -3.61
C ASP A 10 21.01 -3.71 -2.57
N THR A 11 19.71 -3.43 -2.62
CA THR A 11 19.03 -2.57 -1.64
C THR A 11 19.01 -3.17 -0.23
N LEU A 12 19.12 -4.50 -0.13
CA LEU A 12 19.13 -5.25 1.13
C LEU A 12 20.55 -5.60 1.59
N ALA A 13 21.56 -5.48 0.73
CA ALA A 13 22.93 -5.94 1.00
C ALA A 13 23.57 -5.29 2.24
N ASN A 14 23.18 -4.05 2.55
CA ASN A 14 23.68 -3.29 3.69
C ASN A 14 22.73 -3.30 4.90
N VAL A 15 21.64 -4.07 4.86
CA VAL A 15 20.68 -4.17 5.95
C VAL A 15 21.19 -5.18 6.98
N ASP A 16 21.41 -4.70 8.20
CA ASP A 16 21.73 -5.56 9.34
C ASP A 16 20.45 -6.20 9.91
N PHE A 17 20.08 -7.36 9.39
CA PHE A 17 18.89 -8.12 9.83
C PHE A 17 19.00 -8.69 11.25
N SER A 18 20.14 -8.56 11.93
CA SER A 18 20.25 -8.89 13.36
C SER A 18 19.58 -7.84 14.25
N LYS A 19 19.35 -6.63 13.71
CA LYS A 19 18.66 -5.54 14.39
C LYS A 19 17.21 -5.47 13.92
N PRO A 20 16.28 -4.97 14.76
CA PRO A 20 14.94 -4.65 14.33
C PRO A 20 14.99 -3.68 13.14
N LEU A 21 14.21 -3.97 12.09
CA LEU A 21 14.04 -3.03 11.00
C LEU A 21 13.41 -1.73 11.55
N PRO A 22 13.84 -0.55 11.07
CA PRO A 22 13.25 0.69 11.50
C PRO A 22 11.77 0.73 11.11
N TYR A 23 10.94 1.31 11.98
CA TYR A 23 9.56 1.61 11.59
C TYR A 23 9.56 2.66 10.49
N LEU A 24 8.86 2.37 9.40
CA LEU A 24 8.74 3.29 8.26
C LEU A 24 7.62 4.32 8.42
N TRP A 25 7.18 4.57 9.66
CA TRP A 25 6.12 5.54 9.94
C TRP A 25 6.49 6.97 9.52
N PRO A 26 7.71 7.50 9.75
CA PRO A 26 8.06 8.84 9.29
C PRO A 26 7.94 9.00 7.76
N GLN A 27 8.28 7.96 7.00
CA GLN A 27 8.13 7.93 5.54
C GLN A 27 6.67 7.85 5.13
N PHE A 28 5.87 7.03 5.83
CA PHE A 28 4.43 6.96 5.59
C PHE A 28 3.73 8.28 5.92
N ASP A 29 4.09 8.94 7.01
CA ASP A 29 3.51 10.22 7.43
C ASP A 29 3.75 11.31 6.37
N ALA A 30 4.84 11.23 5.59
CA ALA A 30 5.09 12.14 4.47
C ALA A 30 4.07 12.00 3.32
N LEU A 31 3.37 10.86 3.22
CA LEU A 31 2.30 10.65 2.25
C LEU A 31 1.02 11.42 2.61
N ALA A 32 0.90 12.00 3.81
CA ALA A 32 -0.25 12.80 4.21
C ALA A 32 -0.52 14.01 3.29
N ALA A 33 0.45 14.40 2.46
CA ALA A 33 0.31 15.46 1.47
C ALA A 33 -0.43 15.04 0.18
N VAL A 34 -0.67 13.74 -0.03
CA VAL A 34 -1.31 13.22 -1.25
C VAL A 34 -2.55 12.39 -0.93
N THR A 35 -3.49 12.30 -1.87
CA THR A 35 -4.61 11.37 -1.73
C THR A 35 -4.11 9.95 -1.87
N LEU A 36 -4.49 9.07 -0.94
CA LEU A 36 -3.95 7.71 -0.85
C LEU A 36 -5.07 6.66 -0.84
N LEU A 37 -4.94 5.66 -1.72
CA LEU A 37 -5.73 4.44 -1.71
C LEU A 37 -4.84 3.26 -1.28
N VAL A 38 -5.28 2.50 -0.28
CA VAL A 38 -4.62 1.26 0.13
C VAL A 38 -5.53 0.06 -0.13
N ILE A 39 -5.00 -0.91 -0.87
CA ILE A 39 -5.69 -2.17 -1.17
C ILE A 39 -4.99 -3.28 -0.40
N ARG A 40 -5.72 -3.93 0.51
CA ARG A 40 -5.23 -5.01 1.36
C ARG A 40 -5.98 -6.30 1.07
N ALA A 41 -5.29 -7.42 1.00
CA ALA A 41 -5.94 -8.73 0.97
C ALA A 41 -6.32 -9.18 2.38
N ALA A 42 -7.53 -9.70 2.57
CA ALA A 42 -8.05 -10.12 3.88
C ALA A 42 -7.11 -11.14 4.57
N ASN A 43 -6.58 -12.11 3.81
CA ASN A 43 -5.74 -13.19 4.31
C ASN A 43 -4.22 -12.89 4.21
N SER A 44 -3.84 -11.62 4.07
CA SER A 44 -2.42 -11.23 4.00
C SER A 44 -1.67 -11.56 5.29
N LYS A 45 -0.56 -12.31 5.15
CA LYS A 45 0.40 -12.60 6.23
C LYS A 45 1.50 -11.54 6.36
N LEU A 46 1.69 -10.70 5.35
CA LEU A 46 2.74 -9.68 5.31
C LEU A 46 2.23 -8.29 5.72
N PHE A 47 0.93 -8.03 5.55
CA PHE A 47 0.32 -6.74 5.85
C PHE A 47 -0.90 -6.93 6.77
N SER A 48 -0.70 -6.66 8.05
CA SER A 48 -1.69 -6.91 9.09
C SER A 48 -2.84 -5.89 9.07
N GLY A 49 -4.03 -6.30 9.54
CA GLY A 49 -5.15 -5.38 9.75
C GLY A 49 -4.84 -4.29 10.78
N ALA A 50 -4.03 -4.60 11.80
CA ALA A 50 -3.59 -3.61 12.79
C ALA A 50 -2.70 -2.52 12.18
N THR A 51 -1.80 -2.89 11.26
CA THR A 51 -0.98 -1.93 10.51
C THR A 51 -1.86 -1.04 9.63
N LEU A 52 -2.85 -1.61 8.95
CA LEU A 52 -3.81 -0.83 8.15
C LEU A 52 -4.60 0.17 9.01
N ALA A 53 -5.07 -0.24 10.19
CA ALA A 53 -5.79 0.64 11.11
C ALA A 53 -4.90 1.80 11.60
N GLU A 54 -3.63 1.54 11.91
CA GLU A 54 -2.68 2.59 12.29
C GLU A 54 -2.38 3.55 11.13
N MET A 55 -2.28 3.05 9.90
CA MET A 55 -2.17 3.88 8.70
C MET A 55 -3.37 4.82 8.54
N GLN A 56 -4.61 4.33 8.72
CA GLN A 56 -5.82 5.16 8.67
C GLN A 56 -5.83 6.23 9.76
N ARG A 57 -5.34 5.90 10.97
CA ARG A 57 -5.22 6.89 12.06
C ARG A 57 -4.24 8.01 11.72
N ARG A 58 -3.15 7.70 11.03
CA ARG A 58 -2.10 8.65 10.63
C ARG A 58 -2.47 9.46 9.39
N HIS A 59 -3.26 8.87 8.50
CA HIS A 59 -3.67 9.48 7.23
C HIS A 59 -5.20 9.50 7.13
N SER A 60 -5.84 10.50 7.73
CA SER A 60 -7.30 10.57 7.85
C SER A 60 -8.05 10.63 6.51
N GLY A 61 -7.40 11.07 5.44
CA GLY A 61 -7.96 11.07 4.08
C GLY A 61 -7.68 9.79 3.28
N MET A 62 -7.11 8.75 3.89
CA MET A 62 -6.77 7.51 3.21
C MET A 62 -8.01 6.66 3.00
N GLU A 63 -8.20 6.21 1.76
CA GLU A 63 -9.23 5.23 1.42
C GLU A 63 -8.67 3.82 1.47
N THR A 64 -9.53 2.86 1.82
CA THR A 64 -9.11 1.47 1.98
C THR A 64 -10.05 0.50 1.28
N ILE A 65 -9.48 -0.51 0.66
CA ILE A 65 -10.20 -1.67 0.12
C ILE A 65 -9.62 -2.92 0.78
N VAL A 66 -10.48 -3.75 1.37
CA VAL A 66 -10.11 -5.08 1.84
C VAL A 66 -10.70 -6.12 0.88
N VAL A 67 -9.85 -6.94 0.30
CA VAL A 67 -10.20 -7.95 -0.71
C VAL A 67 -10.30 -9.31 -0.05
N GLU A 68 -11.53 -9.83 0.03
CA GLU A 68 -11.81 -11.13 0.65
C GLU A 68 -11.27 -12.30 -0.18
N GLY A 69 -10.98 -13.42 0.49
CA GLY A 69 -10.52 -14.65 -0.18
C GLY A 69 -9.09 -14.62 -0.72
N GLN A 70 -8.40 -13.47 -0.73
CA GLN A 70 -7.07 -13.33 -1.31
C GLN A 70 -5.94 -13.22 -0.26
N GLY A 71 -4.74 -13.70 -0.64
CA GLY A 71 -3.48 -13.54 0.09
C GLY A 71 -2.66 -12.34 -0.42
N HIS A 72 -1.37 -12.25 -0.05
CA HIS A 72 -0.53 -11.12 -0.50
C HIS A 72 0.11 -11.39 -1.87
N ALA A 73 0.10 -10.44 -2.82
CA ALA A 73 -0.72 -9.22 -2.86
C ALA A 73 -2.08 -9.52 -3.53
N PRO A 74 -3.12 -8.67 -3.33
CA PRO A 74 -4.36 -8.80 -4.10
C PRO A 74 -4.11 -8.74 -5.62
N PHE A 75 -4.87 -9.51 -6.39
CA PHE A 75 -4.97 -9.39 -7.85
C PHE A 75 -5.86 -8.20 -8.20
N LEU A 76 -5.29 -7.16 -8.79
CA LEU A 76 -5.97 -5.89 -9.04
C LEU A 76 -7.00 -5.97 -10.19
N GLU A 77 -6.92 -7.01 -11.01
CA GLU A 77 -7.78 -7.31 -12.15
C GLU A 77 -9.07 -8.05 -11.78
N THR A 78 -9.27 -8.36 -10.50
CA THR A 78 -10.40 -9.19 -10.02
C THR A 78 -11.58 -8.36 -9.51
N ASP A 79 -12.77 -8.95 -9.60
CA ASP A 79 -14.02 -8.40 -9.07
C ASP A 79 -14.26 -6.93 -9.51
N GLU A 80 -14.60 -6.06 -8.56
CA GLU A 80 -14.85 -4.65 -8.79
C GLU A 80 -13.58 -3.79 -8.65
N LEU A 81 -12.41 -4.37 -8.38
CA LEU A 81 -11.19 -3.61 -8.13
C LEU A 81 -10.80 -2.68 -9.28
N PRO A 82 -10.82 -3.11 -10.56
CA PRO A 82 -10.48 -2.21 -11.67
C PRO A 82 -11.39 -0.97 -11.70
N ALA A 83 -12.70 -1.16 -11.51
CA ALA A 83 -13.67 -0.06 -11.53
C ALA A 83 -13.49 0.89 -10.33
N ARG A 84 -13.22 0.34 -9.14
CA ARG A 84 -12.98 1.15 -7.92
C ARG A 84 -11.68 1.93 -7.98
N ILE A 85 -10.62 1.35 -8.56
CA ILE A 85 -9.35 2.02 -8.79
C ILE A 85 -9.54 3.15 -9.81
N ALA A 86 -10.21 2.88 -10.94
CA ALA A 86 -10.52 3.91 -11.93
C ALA A 86 -11.31 5.07 -11.32
N ALA A 87 -12.37 4.79 -10.57
CA ALA A 87 -13.17 5.82 -9.90
C ALA A 87 -12.38 6.64 -8.86
N PHE A 88 -11.41 6.02 -8.18
CA PHE A 88 -10.48 6.74 -7.31
C PHE A 88 -9.60 7.70 -8.11
N LEU A 89 -8.99 7.23 -9.20
CA LEU A 89 -8.14 8.04 -10.07
C LEU A 89 -8.91 9.22 -10.67
N ASP A 90 -10.07 8.97 -11.27
CA ASP A 90 -10.93 10.01 -11.86
C ASP A 90 -11.23 11.12 -10.85
N ARG A 91 -11.60 10.76 -9.61
CA ARG A 91 -11.88 11.76 -8.58
C ARG A 91 -10.64 12.56 -8.17
N VAL A 92 -9.48 11.91 -8.05
CA VAL A 92 -8.24 12.59 -7.66
C VAL A 92 -7.72 13.50 -8.76
N GLU A 93 -7.78 13.08 -10.03
CA GLU A 93 -7.39 13.92 -11.18
C GLU A 93 -8.26 15.17 -11.27
N ASN A 94 -9.58 15.01 -11.14
CA ASN A 94 -10.50 16.15 -11.12
C ASN A 94 -10.19 17.12 -9.96
N GLN A 95 -9.73 16.65 -8.79
CA GLN A 95 -9.35 17.54 -7.68
C GLN A 95 -8.09 18.38 -7.96
N VAL A 96 -7.23 17.93 -8.87
CA VAL A 96 -6.02 18.67 -9.28
C VAL A 96 -6.38 19.75 -10.30
N GLU A 97 -7.31 19.50 -11.22
CA GLU A 97 -7.71 20.49 -12.25
C GLU A 97 -8.40 21.74 -11.68
N TYR A 98 -8.97 21.67 -10.46
CA TYR A 98 -9.60 22.81 -9.79
C TYR A 98 -8.71 23.54 -8.77
N LYS A 99 -7.41 23.25 -8.73
CA LYS A 99 -6.40 23.99 -7.94
C LYS A 99 -5.45 24.77 -8.83
#